data_AF-A0A7C5DY26-F1
#
_entry.id   AF-A0A7C5DY26-F1
#
_cell.length_a   1.000
_cell.length_b   1.000
_cell.length_c   1.000
_cell.angle_alpha   90.00
_cell.angle_beta   90.00
_cell.angle_gamma   90.00
#
_symmetry.space_group_name_H-M   'P 1'
#
loop_
_entity.id
_entity.type
_entity.pdbx_description
1 polymer ?
#
loop_
_entity_poly.entity_id
_entity_poly.type
_entity_poly.pdbx_seq_one_letter_code
_entity_poly.pdbx_strand_id
1 'polypeptide(L)' 'MSRNKPLGKKKRLIRATKSNRRVPAWITMRTSRRFLRHPKTRNWRRNKLKR' A
#
# COMPACT_ATOMS: atom_id res chain seq x y z
N MET A 1 16.78 5.02 -4.48
CA MET A 1 15.89 6.21 -4.32
C MET A 1 16.79 7.43 -4.21
N SER A 2 16.50 8.54 -4.91
CA SER A 2 17.28 9.77 -4.71
C SER A 2 17.17 10.25 -3.26
N ARG A 3 18.27 10.72 -2.67
CA ARG A 3 18.33 11.18 -1.27
C ARG A 3 17.47 12.41 -1.06
N ASN A 4 17.66 13.43 -1.90
CA ASN A 4 16.95 14.71 -1.81
C ASN A 4 15.68 14.65 -2.68
N LYS A 5 14.51 14.85 -2.07
CA LYS A 5 13.21 14.84 -2.74
C LYS A 5 12.38 16.03 -2.25
N PRO A 6 11.61 16.70 -3.15
CA PRO A 6 10.63 17.69 -2.73
C PRO A 6 9.61 17.10 -1.74
N LEU A 7 9.12 17.93 -0.81
CA LEU A 7 8.20 17.52 0.24
C LEU A 7 6.93 16.83 -0.31
N GLY A 8 6.35 17.36 -1.40
CA GLY A 8 5.16 16.78 -2.03
C GLY A 8 5.38 15.36 -2.54
N LYS A 9 6.58 15.06 -3.08
CA LYS A 9 6.95 13.70 -3.48
C LYS A 9 7.14 12.80 -2.26
N LYS A 10 7.78 13.30 -1.19
CA LYS A 10 7.97 12.55 0.07
C LYS A 10 6.62 12.14 0.68
N LYS A 11 5.64 13.06 0.76
CA LYS A 11 4.29 12.78 1.27
C LYS A 11 3.57 11.71 0.44
N ARG A 12 3.62 11.81 -0.90
CA ARG A 12 3.03 10.80 -1.81
C ARG A 12 3.64 9.41 -1.62
N LEU A 13 4.96 9.33 -1.48
CA LEU A 13 5.66 8.06 -1.22
C LEU A 13 5.27 7.47 0.14
N ILE A 14 5.20 8.29 1.20
CA ILE A 14 4.77 7.83 2.54
C ILE A 14 3.34 7.29 2.48
N ARG A 15 2.41 7.97 1.79
CA ARG A 15 1.04 7.49 1.59
C ARG A 15 1.00 6.16 0.83
N ALA A 16 1.84 6.02 -0.20
CA ALA A 16 1.96 4.76 -0.95
C ALA A 16 2.48 3.62 -0.06
N THR A 17 3.40 3.88 0.86
CA THR A 17 3.88 2.89 1.83
C THR A 17 2.78 2.52 2.82
N LYS A 18 2.12 3.50 3.44
CA LYS A 18 1.05 3.27 4.45
C LYS A 18 -0.17 2.52 3.89
N SER A 19 -0.49 2.74 2.61
CA SER A 19 -1.60 2.04 1.94
C SER A 19 -1.30 0.58 1.59
N ASN A 20 -0.03 0.18 1.54
CA ASN A 20 0.38 -1.16 1.12
C ASN A 20 0.40 -2.17 2.28
N ARG A 21 -0.77 -2.52 2.80
CA ARG A 21 -0.94 -3.42 3.95
C ARG A 21 -1.96 -4.53 3.66
N ARG A 22 -1.89 -5.62 4.42
CA ARG A 22 -2.89 -6.71 4.39
C ARG A 22 -4.20 -6.27 5.04
N VAL A 23 -5.28 -6.96 4.71
CA VAL A 23 -6.57 -6.87 5.41
C VAL A 23 -6.39 -7.31 6.87
N PRO A 24 -6.82 -6.51 7.86
CA PRO A 24 -6.86 -6.89 9.27
C PRO A 24 -7.67 -8.16 9.54
N ALA A 25 -7.22 -8.97 10.51
CA ALA A 25 -7.85 -10.25 10.85
C ALA A 25 -9.33 -10.11 11.26
N TRP A 26 -9.65 -9.08 12.05
CA TRP A 26 -11.03 -8.84 12.50
C TRP A 26 -12.00 -8.52 11.35
N ILE A 27 -11.52 -7.92 10.25
CA ILE A 27 -12.34 -7.69 9.04
C ILE A 27 -12.62 -9.02 8.34
N THR A 28 -11.61 -9.88 8.25
CA THR A 28 -11.78 -11.22 7.68
C THR A 28 -12.79 -12.05 8.49
N MET A 29 -12.77 -11.95 9.82
CA MET A 29 -13.76 -12.60 10.69
C MET A 29 -15.16 -12.02 10.47
N ARG A 30 -15.28 -10.68 10.49
CA ARG A 30 -16.57 -9.97 10.29
C ARG A 30 -17.22 -10.26 8.93
N THR A 31 -16.41 -10.52 7.90
CA THR A 31 -16.89 -10.73 6.52
C THR A 31 -17.01 -12.22 6.15
N SER A 32 -16.94 -13.13 7.12
CA SER A 32 -16.98 -14.58 6.87
C SER A 32 -16.01 -15.01 5.77
N ARG A 33 -14.78 -14.48 5.81
CA ARG A 33 -13.72 -14.75 4.83
C ARG A 33 -14.03 -14.33 3.38
N ARG A 34 -15.01 -13.47 3.13
CA ARG A 34 -15.27 -12.92 1.78
C ARG A 34 -14.19 -11.95 1.31
N PHE A 35 -13.56 -11.20 2.23
CA PHE A 35 -12.50 -10.24 1.92
C PHE A 35 -11.18 -10.62 2.58
N LEU A 36 -10.38 -11.42 1.87
CA LEU A 36 -9.10 -11.96 2.37
C LEU A 36 -7.89 -11.13 1.95
N ARG A 37 -7.92 -10.58 0.73
CA ARG A 37 -6.81 -9.86 0.14
C ARG A 37 -7.26 -8.54 -0.44
N HIS A 38 -6.50 -7.50 -0.13
CA HIS A 38 -6.77 -6.17 -0.68
C HIS A 38 -6.26 -6.09 -2.13
N PRO A 39 -7.10 -5.73 -3.12
CA PRO A 39 -6.72 -5.76 -4.54
C PRO A 39 -5.61 -4.75 -4.88
N LYS A 40 -5.54 -3.62 -4.16
CA LYS A 40 -4.54 -2.56 -4.41
C LYS A 40 -3.19 -2.78 -3.68
N THR A 41 -2.88 -4.01 -3.27
CA THR A 41 -1.53 -4.35 -2.76
C THR A 41 -0.50 -4.25 -3.89
N ARG A 42 0.68 -3.72 -3.59
CA ARG A 42 1.77 -3.52 -4.56
C ARG A 42 3.08 -4.13 -4.07
N ASN A 43 3.91 -4.58 -5.00
CA ASN A 43 5.28 -4.99 -4.73
C ASN A 43 6.23 -4.12 -5.55
N TRP A 44 7.29 -3.59 -4.92
CA TRP A 44 8.24 -2.66 -5.53
C TRP A 44 9.05 -3.27 -6.70
N ARG A 45 9.20 -4.60 -6.74
CA ARG A 45 9.81 -5.31 -7.86
C ARG A 45 8.85 -5.47 -9.03
N ARG A 46 7.57 -5.78 -8.76
CA ARG A 46 6.57 -6.10 -9.79
C ARG A 46 5.88 -4.87 -10.38
N ASN A 47 5.46 -3.93 -9.53
CA ASN A 47 4.69 -2.76 -9.92
C ASN A 47 5.41 -1.48 -9.51
N LYS A 48 5.78 -0.64 -10.49
CA LYS A 48 6.38 0.67 -10.22
C LYS A 48 5.29 1.70 -9.92
N LEU A 49 5.57 2.58 -8.96
CA LEU A 49 4.71 3.74 -8.69
C LEU A 49 4.83 4.71 -9.86
N LYS A 50 3.70 5.03 -10.49
CA LYS A 50 3.66 6.07 -11.53
C LYS A 50 4.06 7.42 -10.91
N ARG A 51 4.81 8.20 -11.67
CA ARG A 51 5.29 9.54 -11.27
C ARG A 51 4.15 10.54 -11.23
#